data_AF-A0A258CH62-F1
#
_entry.id   AF-A0A258CH62-F1
#
_cell.length_a   1.000
_cell.length_b   1.000
_cell.length_c   1.000
_cell.angle_alpha   90.00
_cell.angle_beta   90.00
_cell.angle_gamma   90.00
#
_symmetry.space_group_name_H-M   'P 1'
#
loop_
_entity.id
_entity.type
_entity.pdbx_description
1 polymer ?
#
loop_
_entity_poly.entity_id
_entity_poly.type
_entity_poly.pdbx_seq_one_letter_code
_entity_poly.pdbx_strand_id
1 'polypeptide(L)'
;MAITEQLVIRYLGLQDYTRIWQAMQQFTDQRNSDSVDEIWLLEHSPVFTQGQAGKAEHLLFPGEIPVVQVDRGGQVTYHGPGQLVAYVLLDIK
;
A
#
# COMPACT_ATOMS: atom_id res chain seq x y z
N MET A 1 -4.96 -12.56 -31.25
CA MET A 1 -4.52 -12.82 -29.86
C MET A 1 -5.62 -12.32 -28.95
N ALA A 2 -6.37 -13.22 -28.31
CA ALA A 2 -7.25 -12.82 -27.23
C ALA A 2 -6.35 -12.58 -26.02
N ILE A 3 -6.15 -11.32 -25.66
CA ILE A 3 -5.47 -10.99 -24.40
C ILE A 3 -6.53 -11.18 -23.32
N THR A 4 -6.63 -12.38 -22.75
CA THR A 4 -7.27 -12.52 -21.44
C THR A 4 -6.23 -12.13 -20.40
N GLU A 5 -6.07 -10.83 -20.15
CA GLU A 5 -5.33 -10.39 -18.96
C GLU A 5 -6.20 -10.75 -17.76
N GLN A 6 -5.83 -11.86 -17.12
CA GLN A 6 -6.42 -12.25 -15.87
C GLN A 6 -6.05 -11.17 -14.84
N LEU A 7 -6.99 -10.75 -14.01
CA LEU A 7 -6.75 -9.81 -12.91
C LEU A 7 -7.09 -10.53 -11.62
N VAL A 8 -6.17 -10.54 -10.66
CA VAL A 8 -6.42 -11.15 -9.35
C VAL A 8 -6.84 -10.07 -8.36
N ILE A 9 -8.00 -10.24 -7.75
CA ILE A 9 -8.47 -9.37 -6.66
C ILE A 9 -8.29 -10.13 -5.34
N ARG A 10 -7.52 -9.56 -4.42
CA ARG A 10 -7.31 -10.10 -3.07
C ARG A 10 -8.05 -9.28 -2.04
N TYR A 11 -8.79 -9.95 -1.16
CA TYR A 11 -9.40 -9.37 0.02
C TYR A 11 -8.60 -9.82 1.25
N LEU A 12 -7.83 -8.92 1.85
CA LEU A 12 -6.86 -9.27 2.90
C LEU A 12 -7.37 -8.93 4.32
N GLY A 13 -8.48 -8.21 4.45
CA GLY A 13 -9.03 -7.81 5.75
C GLY A 13 -8.16 -6.77 6.47
N LEU A 14 -8.13 -6.80 7.81
CA LEU A 14 -7.33 -5.88 8.61
C LEU A 14 -5.86 -6.33 8.66
N GLN A 15 -4.93 -5.45 8.29
CA GLN A 15 -3.52 -5.78 8.14
C GLN A 15 -2.58 -4.76 8.77
N ASP A 16 -1.40 -5.22 9.21
CA ASP A 16 -0.28 -4.34 9.55
C ASP A 16 0.24 -3.62 8.30
N TYR A 17 0.58 -2.34 8.44
CA TYR A 17 1.03 -1.52 7.32
C TYR A 17 2.37 -1.99 6.76
N THR A 18 3.37 -2.18 7.62
CA THR A 18 4.73 -2.51 7.21
C THR A 18 4.78 -3.86 6.52
N ARG A 19 4.04 -4.85 7.04
CA ARG A 19 3.92 -6.18 6.43
C ARG A 19 3.38 -6.13 5.01
N ILE A 20 2.32 -5.37 4.77
CA ILE A 20 1.72 -5.27 3.43
C ILE A 20 2.61 -4.47 2.51
N TRP A 21 3.23 -3.39 2.98
CA TRP A 21 4.18 -2.62 2.20
C TRP A 21 5.37 -3.47 1.72
N GLN A 22 5.97 -4.27 2.60
CA GLN A 22 7.04 -5.20 2.24
C GLN A 22 6.55 -6.29 1.26
N ALA A 23 5.33 -6.80 1.44
CA ALA A 23 4.76 -7.76 0.51
C ALA A 23 4.52 -7.16 -0.88
N MET A 24 4.10 -5.90 -0.98
CA MET A 24 3.96 -5.20 -2.26
C MET A 24 5.32 -4.99 -2.94
N GLN A 25 6.35 -4.61 -2.17
CA GLN A 25 7.72 -4.48 -2.68
C GLN A 25 8.21 -5.82 -3.21
N GLN A 26 8.09 -6.89 -2.41
CA GLN A 26 8.49 -8.23 -2.81
C GLN A 26 7.73 -8.72 -4.05
N PHE A 27 6.42 -8.50 -4.12
CA PHE A 27 5.61 -8.84 -5.28
C PHE A 27 6.15 -8.14 -6.53
N THR A 28 6.38 -6.83 -6.43
CA THR A 28 6.88 -5.99 -7.54
C THR A 28 8.28 -6.44 -7.99
N ASP A 29 9.21 -6.68 -7.05
CA ASP A 29 10.58 -7.08 -7.34
C ASP A 29 10.68 -8.45 -8.01
N GLN A 30 9.70 -9.33 -7.78
CA GLN A 30 9.67 -10.71 -8.29
C GLN A 30 8.88 -10.84 -9.60
N ARG A 31 8.31 -9.75 -10.12
CA ARG A 31 7.51 -9.80 -11.35
C ARG A 31 8.36 -10.13 -12.56
N ASN A 32 7.72 -10.84 -13.50
CA ASN A 32 8.23 -11.18 -14.81
C ASN A 32 7.09 -11.12 -15.84
N SER A 33 7.35 -11.46 -17.10
CA SER A 33 6.38 -11.42 -18.20
C SER A 33 5.13 -12.29 -17.99
N ASP A 34 5.20 -13.28 -17.09
CA ASP A 34 4.10 -14.20 -16.80
C ASP A 34 3.35 -13.82 -15.51
N SER A 35 3.78 -12.75 -14.84
CA SER A 35 3.20 -12.30 -13.57
C SER A 35 1.88 -11.56 -13.79
N VAL A 36 0.82 -12.11 -13.21
CA VAL A 36 -0.53 -11.57 -13.31
C VAL A 36 -0.68 -10.32 -12.45
N ASP A 37 -1.35 -9.29 -12.97
CA ASP A 37 -1.68 -8.06 -12.25
C ASP A 37 -2.60 -8.32 -11.04
N GLU A 38 -2.44 -7.54 -9.97
CA GLU A 38 -3.22 -7.71 -8.75
C GLU A 38 -3.79 -6.40 -8.18
N ILE A 39 -4.98 -6.49 -7.58
CA ILE A 39 -5.56 -5.45 -6.71
C ILE A 39 -5.75 -6.03 -5.31
N TRP A 40 -5.15 -5.38 -4.31
CA TRP A 40 -5.28 -5.78 -2.91
C TRP A 40 -6.22 -4.81 -2.18
N LEU A 41 -7.30 -5.35 -1.64
CA LEU A 41 -8.32 -4.63 -0.88
C LEU A 41 -8.23 -5.02 0.60
N LEU A 42 -8.06 -4.03 1.47
CA LEU A 42 -7.80 -4.25 2.89
C LEU A 42 -8.11 -3.01 3.73
N GLU A 43 -7.97 -3.18 5.03
CA GLU A 43 -7.92 -2.09 6.01
C GLU A 43 -6.61 -2.17 6.79
N HIS A 44 -6.17 -1.08 7.40
CA HIS A 44 -4.99 -1.08 8.25
C HIS A 44 -5.33 -0.89 9.72
N SER A 45 -4.50 -1.47 10.59
CA SER A 45 -4.41 -0.99 11.98
C SER A 45 -4.02 0.49 11.99
N PRO A 46 -4.39 1.29 13.02
CA PRO A 46 -4.08 2.71 13.08
C PRO A 46 -2.61 3.00 12.77
N VAL A 47 -2.35 3.83 11.76
CA VAL A 47 -0.99 4.18 11.31
C VAL A 47 -0.98 5.54 10.63
N PHE A 48 0.06 6.33 10.90
CA PHE A 48 0.42 7.47 10.07
C PHE A 48 1.49 7.06 9.07
N THR A 49 1.34 7.45 7.81
CA THR A 49 2.37 7.24 6.79
C THR A 49 2.83 8.58 6.25
N GLN A 50 4.14 8.77 6.15
CA GLN A 50 4.75 10.00 5.67
C GLN A 50 5.43 9.72 4.33
N GLY A 51 4.87 10.28 3.25
CA GLY A 51 5.45 10.19 1.92
C GLY A 51 6.68 11.08 1.75
N GLN A 52 7.32 10.99 0.58
CA GLN A 52 8.59 11.67 0.27
C GLN A 52 8.51 13.21 0.37
N ALA A 53 7.32 13.80 0.13
CA ALA A 53 7.11 15.24 0.25
C ALA A 53 6.65 15.66 1.67
N GLY A 54 6.50 14.69 2.57
CA GLY A 54 6.15 14.93 3.96
C GLY A 54 7.35 15.48 4.72
N LYS A 55 7.15 16.62 5.38
CA LYS A 55 8.11 17.13 6.35
C LYS A 55 7.71 16.65 7.74
N ALA A 56 8.70 16.37 8.59
CA ALA A 56 8.47 15.92 9.97
C ALA A 56 7.62 16.92 10.79
N GLU A 57 7.70 18.21 10.46
CA GLU A 57 6.92 19.29 11.07
C GLU A 57 5.40 19.22 10.82
N HIS A 58 4.93 18.43 9.85
CA HIS A 58 3.49 18.26 9.59
C HIS A 58 2.84 17.18 10.47
N LEU A 59 3.62 16.46 11.26
CA LEU A 59 3.12 15.43 12.16
C LEU A 59 2.82 16.05 13.53
N LEU A 60 1.58 16.52 13.73
CA LEU A 60 1.14 17.10 14.99
C LEU A 60 0.71 15.97 15.95
N PHE A 61 1.58 15.61 16.89
CA PHE A 61 1.30 14.74 18.04
C PHE A 61 0.65 13.37 17.69
N PRO A 62 1.41 12.40 17.18
CA PRO A 62 0.88 11.08 16.81
C PRO A 62 0.40 10.22 18.00
N GLY A 63 0.70 10.62 19.24
CA GLY A 63 0.44 9.81 20.42
C GLY A 63 1.18 8.47 20.34
N GLU A 64 0.45 7.37 20.49
CA GLU A 64 0.98 6.00 20.40
C GLU A 64 0.85 5.38 18.99
N ILE A 65 0.26 6.10 18.03
CA ILE A 65 0.04 5.59 16.68
C ILE A 65 1.38 5.58 15.93
N PRO A 66 1.78 4.43 15.33
CA PRO A 66 3.05 4.33 14.62
C PRO A 66 3.09 5.27 13.41
N VAL A 67 4.28 5.80 13.14
CA VAL A 67 4.56 6.66 11.99
C VAL A 67 5.57 5.95 11.10
N VAL A 68 5.17 5.64 9.87
CA VAL A 68 6.01 4.92 8.91
C VAL A 68 6.43 5.87 7.79
N GLN A 69 7.74 5.99 7.58
CA GLN A 69 8.30 6.69 6.42
C GLN A 69 8.18 5.79 5.20
N VAL A 70 7.63 6.32 4.11
CA VAL A 70 7.30 5.53 2.91
C VAL A 70 7.72 6.25 1.64
N ASP A 71 7.91 5.48 0.58
CA ASP A 71 8.40 5.93 -0.72
C ASP A 71 7.32 6.53 -1.62
N ARG A 72 6.04 6.53 -1.22
CA ARG A 72 4.98 7.19 -1.99
C ARG A 72 5.13 8.71 -2.01
N GLY A 73 4.60 9.32 -3.07
CA GLY A 73 4.40 10.77 -3.12
C GLY A 73 3.42 11.29 -2.07
N GLY A 74 3.40 12.61 -1.89
CA GLY A 74 2.50 13.30 -0.96
C GLY A 74 3.07 13.48 0.45
N GLN A 75 2.26 14.08 1.32
CA GLN A 75 2.63 14.39 2.71
C GLN A 75 2.23 13.24 3.66
N VAL A 76 1.87 13.58 4.91
CA VAL A 76 1.35 12.66 5.92
C VAL A 76 -0.09 12.28 5.61
N THR A 77 -0.46 11.02 5.82
CA THR A 77 -1.87 10.58 5.89
C THR A 77 -2.07 9.56 7.00
N TYR A 78 -3.33 9.36 7.40
CA TYR A 78 -3.74 8.36 8.38
C TYR A 78 -4.49 7.21 7.70
N HIS A 79 -4.24 5.99 8.18
CA HIS A 79 -5.03 4.80 7.88
C HIS A 79 -5.49 4.13 9.18
N GLY A 80 -6.67 3.50 9.15
CA GLY A 80 -7.21 2.79 10.30
C GLY A 80 -8.46 1.97 9.94
N PRO A 81 -9.01 1.23 10.92
CA PRO A 81 -10.23 0.45 10.72
C PRO A 81 -11.40 1.29 10.21
N GLY A 82 -12.18 0.74 9.29
CA GLY A 82 -13.28 1.41 8.59
C GLY A 82 -12.88 2.17 7.33
N GLN A 83 -11.58 2.30 7.04
CA GLN A 83 -11.06 2.90 5.81
C GLN A 83 -10.63 1.79 4.83
N LEU A 84 -11.38 1.59 3.76
CA LEU A 84 -10.96 0.72 2.66
C LEU A 84 -9.74 1.32 1.95
N VAL A 85 -8.65 0.55 1.90
CA VAL A 85 -7.44 0.82 1.15
C VAL A 85 -7.36 -0.14 -0.03
N ALA A 86 -7.03 0.40 -1.20
CA ALA A 86 -6.80 -0.37 -2.41
C ALA A 86 -5.37 -0.15 -2.91
N TYR A 87 -4.58 -1.22 -2.97
CA TYR A 87 -3.28 -1.21 -3.62
C TYR A 87 -3.39 -1.84 -5.00
N VAL A 88 -2.97 -1.09 -6.01
CA VAL A 88 -3.11 -1.43 -7.43
C VAL A 88 -1.73 -1.77 -7.96
N LEU A 89 -1.45 -3.06 -8.12
CA LEU A 89 -0.14 -3.60 -8.48
C LEU A 89 -0.19 -4.05 -9.94
N LEU A 90 -0.05 -3.07 -10.85
CA LEU A 90 -0.21 -3.25 -12.29
C LEU A 90 1.11 -3.02 -13.03
N ASP A 91 1.30 -3.72 -14.16
CA ASP A 91 2.35 -3.37 -15.13
C ASP A 91 1.86 -2.19 -16.01
N ILE A 92 2.34 -0.98 -15.72
CA ILE A 92 1.99 0.23 -16.47
C ILE A 92 3.04 0.48 -17.56
N LYS A 93 2.66 0.30 -18.83
CA LYS A 93 3.50 0.60 -20.00
C LYS A 93 3.42 2.05 -20.43
#